data_AF-A0A8B7PIY5-F1
#
_entry.id   AF-A0A8B7PIY5-F1
#
_cell.length_a   1.000
_cell.length_b   1.000
_cell.length_c   1.000
_cell.angle_alpha   90.00
_cell.angle_beta   90.00
_cell.angle_gamma   90.00
#
_symmetry.space_group_name_H-M   'P 1'
#
loop_
_entity.id
_entity.type
_entity.pdbx_description
1 polymer ?
#
loop_
_entity_poly.entity_id
_entity_poly.type
_entity_poly.pdbx_seq_one_letter_code
_entity_poly.pdbx_strand_id
1 'polypeptide(L)'
;MEMESCSVTLRNGQTTRLENVFIRGSKIRFLVLPDMLKNAPMFANMTAGNRGRGSAGSGKSAILRAQAARGRGRGRGGGRGWGPGGPMRR
;
A
#
# COMPACT_ATOMS: atom_id res chain seq x y z
N MET A 1 22.75 19.88 8.57
CA MET A 1 23.23 18.70 7.83
C MET A 1 24.54 19.10 7.21
N GLU A 2 25.58 18.33 7.51
CA GLU A 2 26.95 18.56 7.06
C GLU A 2 27.29 17.56 5.95
N MET A 3 27.98 18.03 4.91
CA MET A 3 28.45 17.21 3.81
C MET A 3 29.82 17.70 3.34
N GLU A 4 30.62 16.78 2.84
CA GLU A 4 31.93 17.04 2.27
C GLU A 4 31.96 16.66 0.79
N SER A 5 32.86 17.28 0.01
CA SER A 5 33.10 16.97 -1.41
C SER A 5 31.82 16.97 -2.27
N CYS A 6 31.05 18.06 -2.22
CA CYS A 6 29.75 18.18 -2.88
C CYS A 6 29.86 18.74 -4.30
N SER A 7 29.01 18.23 -5.20
CA SER A 7 28.69 18.90 -6.47
C SER A 7 27.29 19.51 -6.37
N VAL A 8 27.20 20.83 -6.59
CA VAL A 8 25.95 21.59 -6.49
C VAL A 8 25.54 22.03 -7.88
N THR A 9 24.34 21.64 -8.29
CA THR A 9 23.71 22.13 -9.51
C THR A 9 22.67 23.20 -9.16
N LEU A 10 22.91 24.42 -9.65
CA LEU A 10 22.00 25.55 -9.47
C LEU A 10 20.80 25.43 -10.42
N ARG A 11 19.77 26.25 -10.18
CA ARG A 11 18.53 26.24 -11.00
C ARG A 11 18.77 26.56 -12.49
N ASN A 12 19.83 27.30 -12.79
CA ASN A 12 20.25 27.64 -14.15
C ASN A 12 21.08 26.52 -14.82
N GLY A 13 21.27 25.37 -14.15
CA GLY A 13 22.02 24.22 -14.66
C GLY A 13 23.53 24.29 -14.45
N GLN A 14 24.06 25.40 -13.92
CA GLN A 14 25.49 25.49 -13.62
C GLN A 14 25.86 24.58 -12.45
N THR A 15 26.99 23.89 -12.58
CA THR A 15 27.50 22.98 -11.56
C THR A 15 28.80 23.53 -10.97
N THR A 16 28.88 23.56 -9.64
CA THR A 16 30.06 23.98 -8.89
C THR A 16 30.43 22.93 -7.86
N ARG A 17 31.72 22.89 -7.49
CA ARG A 17 32.23 21.97 -6.47
C ARG A 17 32.51 22.73 -5.18
N LEU A 18 32.11 22.16 -4.05
CA LEU A 18 32.29 22.72 -2.71
C LEU A 18 32.89 21.64 -1.80
N GLU A 19 33.93 22.00 -1.04
CA GLU A 19 34.63 21.07 -0.15
C GLU A 19 33.84 20.77 1.12
N ASN A 20 33.35 21.79 1.83
CA ASN A 20 32.56 21.63 3.05
C ASN A 20 31.28 22.46 2.96
N VAL A 21 30.14 21.84 3.24
CA VAL A 21 28.82 22.49 3.15
C VAL A 21 27.95 22.14 4.36
N PHE A 22 27.36 23.17 4.96
CA PHE A 22 26.33 23.01 5.98
C PHE A 22 25.00 23.60 5.52
N ILE A 23 23.94 22.79 5.55
CA ILE A 23 22.58 23.21 5.23
C ILE A 23 21.73 23.15 6.49
N ARG A 24 21.02 24.25 6.80
CA ARG A 24 20.00 24.29 7.85
C ARG A 24 18.85 23.34 7.49
N GLY A 25 18.47 22.47 8.41
CA GLY A 25 17.43 21.45 8.17
C GLY A 25 16.11 22.01 7.62
N SER A 26 15.66 23.17 8.11
CA SER A 26 14.41 23.80 7.67
C SER A 26 14.40 24.28 6.20
N LYS A 27 15.53 24.23 5.51
CA LYS A 27 15.65 24.60 4.09
C LYS A 27 15.73 23.38 3.16
N ILE A 28 15.77 22.16 3.70
CA ILE A 28 15.83 20.91 2.94
C ILE A 28 14.40 20.50 2.55
N ARG A 29 14.19 20.20 1.27
CA ARG A 29 12.87 19.76 0.75
C ARG A 29 12.74 18.24 0.74
N PHE A 30 13.75 17.54 0.24
CA PHE A 30 13.81 16.09 0.20
C PHE A 30 15.28 15.65 0.21
N LEU A 31 15.49 14.37 0.50
CA LEU A 31 16.77 13.69 0.46
C LEU A 31 16.62 12.47 -0.46
N VAL A 32 17.61 12.24 -1.32
CA VAL A 32 17.72 11.01 -2.09
C VAL A 32 18.76 10.16 -1.39
N LEU A 33 18.37 8.95 -0.97
CA LEU A 33 19.21 8.04 -0.21
C LEU A 33 19.64 6.85 -1.09
N PRO A 34 20.76 6.18 -0.78
CA PRO A 34 21.15 4.94 -1.44
C PRO A 34 20.06 3.87 -1.31
N ASP A 35 19.92 3.05 -2.35
CA ASP A 35 18.90 2.00 -2.40
C ASP A 35 19.12 0.89 -1.35
N MET A 36 20.33 0.78 -0.81
CA MET A 36 20.68 -0.15 0.26
C MET A 36 19.83 0.04 1.53
N LEU A 37 19.33 1.25 1.78
CA LEU A 37 18.49 1.54 2.95
C LEU A 37 17.02 1.11 2.78
N LYS A 38 16.62 0.64 1.60
CA LYS A 38 15.21 0.24 1.33
C LYS A 38 14.70 -0.88 2.24
N ASN A 39 15.60 -1.76 2.70
CA ASN A 39 15.28 -2.90 3.55
C ASN A 39 15.54 -2.64 5.04
N ALA A 40 16.04 -1.45 5.40
CA ALA A 40 16.29 -1.11 6.79
C ALA A 40 14.96 -0.99 7.55
N PRO A 41 14.89 -1.40 8.84
CA PRO A 41 13.65 -1.40 9.61
C PRO A 41 13.02 0.00 9.72
N MET A 42 13.83 1.06 9.60
CA MET A 42 13.37 2.46 9.64
C MET A 42 12.42 2.83 8.49
N PHE A 43 12.47 2.15 7.35
CA PHE A 43 11.64 2.48 6.17
C PHE A 43 10.49 1.49 5.92
N ALA A 44 10.36 0.42 6.72
CA ALA A 44 9.38 -0.66 6.51
C ALA A 44 7.91 -0.17 6.51
N ASN A 45 7.59 0.83 7.32
CA ASN A 45 6.22 1.35 7.44
C ASN A 45 5.92 2.53 6.51
N MET A 46 6.94 3.14 5.88
CA MET A 46 6.76 4.28 4.99
C MET A 46 6.12 3.89 3.66
N THR A 47 6.42 2.71 3.12
CA THR A 47 5.83 2.25 1.84
C THR A 47 4.44 1.63 2.01
N ALA A 48 4.09 1.20 3.23
CA ALA A 48 2.79 0.61 3.54
C ALA A 48 1.63 1.64 3.53
N GLY A 49 1.94 2.92 3.71
CA GLY A 49 0.95 4.00 3.64
C GLY A 49 0.49 4.37 2.22
N ASN A 50 1.28 4.07 1.18
CA ASN A 50 1.01 4.53 -0.20
C ASN A 50 0.65 3.41 -1.20
N ARG A 51 0.77 2.12 -0.82
CA ARG A 51 0.26 0.99 -1.61
C ARG A 51 -1.08 0.52 -1.08
N GLY A 52 -2.13 1.28 -1.40
CA GLY A 52 -3.49 0.74 -1.63
C GLY A 52 -4.13 -0.08 -0.51
N ARG A 53 -3.59 -0.10 0.70
CA ARG A 53 -4.27 -0.61 1.87
C ARG A 53 -4.99 0.57 2.50
N GLY A 54 -6.07 0.93 1.82
CA GLY A 54 -7.27 1.32 2.54
C GLY A 54 -7.41 0.40 3.75
N SER A 55 -7.78 0.98 4.87
CA SER A 55 -8.25 0.31 6.07
C SER A 55 -9.40 -0.67 5.75
N ALA A 56 -9.03 -1.79 5.15
CA ALA A 56 -9.93 -2.73 4.49
C ALA A 56 -9.48 -4.18 4.69
N GLY A 57 -8.62 -4.43 5.68
CA GLY A 57 -8.15 -5.80 5.99
C GLY A 57 -7.92 -6.09 7.46
N SER A 58 -7.70 -5.08 8.31
CA SER A 58 -7.54 -5.28 9.75
C SER A 58 -8.25 -4.18 10.51
N GLY A 59 -9.54 -4.38 10.75
CA GLY A 59 -10.37 -3.44 11.49
C GLY A 59 -11.83 -3.83 11.40
N LYS A 60 -12.68 -3.13 12.13
CA LYS A 60 -14.14 -3.36 12.22
C LYS A 60 -14.82 -3.52 10.84
N SER A 61 -14.24 -2.96 9.77
CA SER A 61 -14.69 -3.11 8.38
C SER A 61 -14.54 -4.52 7.79
N ALA A 62 -13.59 -5.33 8.27
CA ALA A 62 -13.46 -6.74 7.90
C ALA A 62 -14.56 -7.60 8.57
N ILE A 63 -14.90 -7.30 9.83
CA ILE A 63 -15.99 -7.98 10.55
C ILE A 63 -17.33 -7.65 9.90
N LEU A 64 -17.60 -6.36 9.60
CA LEU A 64 -18.82 -5.95 8.90
C LEU A 64 -18.93 -6.56 7.50
N ARG A 65 -17.83 -6.68 6.75
CA ARG A 65 -17.82 -7.39 5.46
C ARG A 65 -18.02 -8.90 5.62
N ALA A 66 -17.43 -9.53 6.63
CA ALA A 66 -17.66 -10.95 6.93
C ALA A 66 -19.12 -11.21 7.38
N GLN A 67 -19.72 -10.26 8.10
CA GLN A 67 -21.13 -10.32 8.53
C GLN A 67 -22.08 -10.09 7.36
N ALA A 68 -21.77 -9.14 6.47
CA ALA A 68 -22.50 -8.93 5.22
C ALA A 68 -22.36 -10.11 4.25
N ALA A 69 -21.19 -10.77 4.20
CA ALA A 69 -20.97 -11.98 3.42
C ALA A 69 -21.73 -13.19 4.01
N ARG A 70 -21.80 -13.32 5.35
CA ARG A 70 -22.66 -14.31 6.02
C ARG A 70 -24.15 -14.04 5.82
N GLY A 71 -24.55 -12.79 5.62
CA GLY A 71 -25.93 -12.39 5.29
C GLY A 71 -26.33 -12.57 3.83
N ARG A 72 -25.39 -12.77 2.90
CA ARG A 72 -25.65 -12.93 1.45
C ARG A 72 -25.36 -14.32 0.88
N GLY A 73 -25.06 -15.30 1.74
CA GLY A 73 -24.56 -16.61 1.35
C GLY A 73 -25.38 -17.80 1.82
N ARG A 74 -26.72 -17.75 1.73
CA ARG A 74 -27.58 -18.94 1.79
C ARG A 74 -28.61 -18.91 0.66
N GLY A 75 -28.10 -18.69 -0.55
CA GLY A 75 -28.85 -18.73 -1.80
C GLY A 75 -28.13 -19.63 -2.80
N ARG A 76 -27.90 -20.90 -2.45
CA ARG A 76 -27.44 -21.92 -3.39
C ARG A 76 -28.23 -23.21 -3.12
N GLY A 77 -29.13 -23.52 -4.05
CA GLY A 77 -29.84 -24.80 -4.11
C GLY A 77 -31.33 -24.71 -3.80
N GLY A 78 -32.11 -24.16 -4.73
CA GLY A 78 -33.58 -24.20 -4.70
C GLY A 78 -34.18 -23.82 -6.05
N GLY A 79 -33.47 -24.16 -7.13
CA GLY A 79 -33.94 -23.95 -8.49
C GLY A 79 -35.05 -24.95 -8.80
N ARG A 80 -36.24 -24.40 -9.02
CA ARG A 80 -37.42 -25.05 -9.59
C ARG A 80 -37.00 -25.86 -10.83
N GLY A 81 -37.25 -27.17 -10.80
CA GLY A 81 -37.03 -28.06 -11.93
C GLY A 81 -37.80 -29.36 -11.77
N TRP A 82 -38.77 -29.56 -12.68
CA TRP A 82 -39.34 -30.85 -13.10
C TRP A 82 -40.32 -31.59 -12.16
N GLY A 83 -41.60 -31.60 -12.55
CA GLY A 83 -42.46 -32.80 -12.46
C GLY A 83 -42.81 -33.26 -13.89
N PRO A 84 -43.62 -34.30 -14.14
CA PRO A 84 -44.05 -35.44 -13.32
C PRO A 84 -43.69 -36.80 -13.97
N GLY A 85 -43.41 -37.85 -13.18
CA GLY A 85 -43.34 -39.23 -13.66
C GLY A 85 -43.60 -40.15 -12.47
N GLY A 86 -44.75 -40.83 -12.37
CA GLY A 86 -45.13 -41.99 -13.17
C GLY A 86 -45.06 -43.22 -12.23
N PRO A 87 -46.08 -44.09 -12.17
CA PRO A 87 -46.47 -44.73 -10.92
C PRO A 87 -45.56 -45.87 -10.43
N MET A 88 -45.56 -46.02 -9.10
CA MET A 88 -44.88 -47.06 -8.33
C MET A 88 -45.49 -48.44 -8.58
N ARG A 89 -44.60 -49.43 -8.68
CA ARG A 89 -44.89 -50.86 -8.83
C ARG A 89 -45.75 -51.40 -7.67
N ARG A 90 -46.85 -52.09 -8.02
CA ARG A 90 -47.14 -53.47 -7.61
C ARG A 90 -47.82 -54.18 -8.77
#